data_AF-A0A1B0GGG8-F1
#
_entry.id   AF-A0A1B0GGG8-F1
#
_cell.length_a   1.000
_cell.length_b   1.000
_cell.length_c   1.000
_cell.angle_alpha   90.00
_cell.angle_beta   90.00
_cell.angle_gamma   90.00
#
_symmetry.space_group_name_H-M   'P 1'
#
loop_
_entity.id
_entity.type
_entity.pdbx_description
1 polymer ?
#
loop_
_entity_poly.entity_id
_entity_poly.type
_entity_poly.pdbx_seq_one_letter_code
_entity_poly.pdbx_strand_id
1 'polypeptide(L)'
;MQNNLKQLEKMLAPMKMVFSNCIRRTLVTTAKAAPTAKQMTCREALNSAMDDEMERDNRVFLMGEEVAQYDGAYKVSRGLWKKYGDKRVIDTPITEMGFSGVAIGAAMAGLRPILEFMTFNFSMQAIDQASLRCCTLSTIRAIHLQTGRTKCNNVTTPVYAEYPRNIPIGKLNNKPQIVDPFITNCLDELNDMLKDGNQKHAPALNRKDKVEAARMIVIRRRKMKKHKLRKLRRKMKFEWAKVRQRREMRKEKAFQATLITQIKEAEVFNASKFVINSAAKTFYMSAGQINVPIVFRGPNGAAMGVAAQHSQCFAAWYSHVPGLKVVSPYDIEDCRGLLKSAIRDPDPVVVLENEVLYGVPFPVNPAIMDKDFLIPIGKAKVMKPGKHVTVVGHSRAVETCLLGAAELAKKGIEAEVINLRSLRPLDTETIFNSVKKTHHLVTVEQGWPQNGIGSEICARVMEDETFFQLDAPVWRVCGVDVPMPYAVTLETAAIPKAVDVVAAVTKVLGKKIT
;
A
#
# COMPACT_ATOMS: atom_id res chain seq x y z
N MET A 1 -72.94 -1.48 12.45
CA MET A 1 -71.71 -0.99 13.12
C MET A 1 -71.66 -1.25 14.64
N GLN A 2 -72.45 -2.18 15.21
CA GLN A 2 -72.39 -2.51 16.65
C GLN A 2 -71.92 -3.94 16.97
N ASN A 3 -71.70 -4.79 15.96
CA ASN A 3 -71.20 -6.17 16.17
C ASN A 3 -69.68 -6.35 15.98
N ASN A 4 -68.95 -5.35 15.51
CA ASN A 4 -67.49 -5.45 15.33
C ASN A 4 -66.66 -4.84 16.48
N LEU A 5 -67.28 -4.16 17.47
CA LEU A 5 -66.56 -3.67 18.65
C LEU A 5 -66.46 -4.70 19.79
N LYS A 6 -67.41 -5.64 19.92
CA LYS A 6 -67.37 -6.69 20.96
C LYS A 6 -66.32 -7.78 20.72
N GLN A 7 -65.75 -7.85 19.51
CA GLN A 7 -64.73 -8.82 19.16
C GLN A 7 -63.30 -8.29 19.43
N LEU A 8 -63.11 -6.98 19.53
CA LEU A 8 -61.81 -6.37 19.82
C LEU A 8 -61.50 -6.32 21.34
N GLU A 9 -62.51 -6.15 22.20
CA GLU A 9 -62.33 -6.13 23.67
C GLU A 9 -62.02 -7.52 24.26
N LYS A 10 -62.32 -8.62 23.55
CA LYS A 10 -62.01 -10.00 23.98
C LYS A 10 -60.57 -10.43 23.73
N MET A 11 -59.77 -9.65 22.98
CA MET A 11 -58.40 -10.01 22.61
C MET A 11 -57.31 -9.29 23.43
N LEU A 12 -57.68 -8.36 24.32
CA LEU A 12 -56.70 -7.49 25.00
C LEU A 12 -56.81 -7.42 26.54
N ALA A 13 -57.44 -8.40 27.18
CA ALA A 13 -57.50 -8.51 28.63
C ALA A 13 -57.22 -9.95 29.08
N PRO A 14 -56.32 -10.26 30.02
CA PRO A 14 -55.16 -9.51 30.49
C PRO A 14 -53.93 -10.39 30.77
N MET A 15 -52.77 -9.84 30.42
CA MET A 15 -51.51 -10.05 31.11
C MET A 15 -51.62 -9.39 32.50
N LYS A 16 -51.80 -10.17 33.59
CA LYS A 16 -51.52 -9.77 34.99
C LYS A 16 -51.60 -10.96 35.95
N MET A 17 -50.45 -11.29 36.56
CA MET A 17 -50.24 -11.91 37.89
C MET A 17 -50.81 -13.32 38.19
N VAL A 18 -50.23 -14.22 38.98
CA VAL A 18 -48.92 -14.53 39.60
C VAL A 18 -49.19 -15.80 40.47
N PHE A 19 -48.21 -16.71 40.60
CA PHE A 19 -48.13 -17.90 41.49
C PHE A 19 -49.15 -19.06 41.36
N SER A 20 -48.67 -20.26 40.96
CA SER A 20 -48.38 -21.37 41.89
C SER A 20 -48.07 -22.69 41.15
N ASN A 21 -47.19 -23.48 41.76
CA ASN A 21 -46.53 -24.71 41.30
C ASN A 21 -47.46 -25.90 40.99
N CYS A 22 -47.10 -26.78 40.04
CA CYS A 22 -46.45 -28.10 40.30
C CYS A 22 -46.53 -29.10 39.11
N ILE A 23 -45.35 -29.55 38.67
CA ILE A 23 -44.99 -30.92 38.25
C ILE A 23 -45.61 -31.51 36.95
N ARG A 24 -44.80 -31.52 35.88
CA ARG A 24 -44.19 -32.75 35.31
C ARG A 24 -43.02 -32.37 34.38
N ARG A 25 -41.79 -32.57 34.86
CA ARG A 25 -40.55 -32.40 34.09
C ARG A 25 -40.31 -33.68 33.26
N THR A 26 -40.46 -33.58 31.95
CA THR A 26 -39.76 -34.47 31.02
C THR A 26 -38.45 -33.78 30.69
N LEU A 27 -37.33 -34.41 31.05
CA LEU A 27 -35.98 -33.93 30.80
C LEU A 27 -35.70 -33.90 29.30
N VAL A 28 -35.91 -32.75 28.66
CA VAL A 28 -35.20 -32.42 27.43
C VAL A 28 -33.86 -31.84 27.88
N THR A 29 -32.82 -32.67 27.79
CA THR A 29 -31.44 -32.21 27.87
C THR A 29 -31.27 -31.11 26.84
N THR A 30 -31.04 -29.89 27.30
CA THR A 30 -30.55 -28.79 26.49
C THR A 30 -29.25 -29.25 25.83
N ALA A 31 -29.32 -29.62 24.56
CA ALA A 31 -28.14 -29.67 23.74
C ALA A 31 -27.47 -28.30 23.86
N LYS A 32 -26.25 -28.28 24.41
CA LYS A 32 -25.37 -27.10 24.35
C LYS A 32 -25.46 -26.57 22.92
N ALA A 33 -25.98 -25.35 22.76
CA ALA A 33 -25.82 -24.62 21.51
C ALA A 33 -24.33 -24.67 21.17
N ALA A 34 -24.01 -25.20 19.99
CA ALA A 34 -22.64 -25.17 19.48
C ALA A 34 -22.14 -23.72 19.57
N PRO A 35 -20.90 -23.46 20.03
CA PRO A 35 -20.39 -22.10 20.08
C PRO A 35 -20.52 -21.49 18.69
N THR A 36 -21.21 -20.36 18.57
CA THR A 36 -21.26 -19.56 17.35
C THR A 36 -19.82 -19.29 16.94
N ALA A 37 -19.42 -19.80 15.77
CA ALA A 37 -18.06 -19.64 15.27
C ALA A 37 -17.73 -18.15 15.24
N LYS A 38 -16.66 -17.75 15.94
CA LYS A 38 -16.17 -16.37 15.95
C LYS A 38 -15.95 -15.96 14.50
N GLN A 39 -16.50 -14.82 14.09
CA GLN A 39 -16.26 -14.26 12.75
C GLN A 39 -15.24 -13.13 12.83
N MET A 40 -14.51 -12.94 11.74
CA MET A 40 -13.52 -11.89 11.58
C MET A 40 -13.55 -11.41 10.13
N THR A 41 -13.32 -10.13 9.92
CA THR A 41 -13.22 -9.54 8.58
C THR A 41 -11.80 -9.59 8.04
N CYS A 42 -11.63 -9.54 6.70
CA CYS A 42 -10.29 -9.47 6.11
C CYS A 42 -9.51 -8.23 6.60
N ARG A 43 -10.20 -7.10 6.83
CA ARG A 43 -9.60 -5.89 7.42
C ARG A 43 -8.98 -6.17 8.79
N GLU A 44 -9.74 -6.82 9.68
CA GLU A 44 -9.26 -7.17 11.02
C GLU A 44 -8.11 -8.18 10.92
N ALA A 45 -8.17 -9.13 9.98
CA ALA A 45 -7.14 -10.14 9.80
C ALA A 45 -5.80 -9.50 9.41
N LEU A 46 -5.82 -8.56 8.46
CA LEU A 46 -4.64 -7.77 8.06
C LEU A 46 -4.13 -6.89 9.21
N ASN A 47 -5.02 -6.22 9.93
CA ASN A 47 -4.66 -5.42 11.11
C ASN A 47 -3.91 -6.26 12.14
N SER A 48 -4.48 -7.42 12.50
CA SER A 48 -3.89 -8.33 13.50
C SER A 48 -2.56 -8.93 13.06
N ALA A 49 -2.38 -9.19 11.75
CA ALA A 49 -1.11 -9.64 11.20
C ALA A 49 -0.02 -8.56 11.36
N MET A 50 -0.33 -7.30 11.04
CA MET A 50 0.61 -6.20 11.24
C MET A 50 0.92 -6.00 12.73
N ASP A 51 -0.09 -6.06 13.59
CA ASP A 51 0.07 -5.91 15.04
C ASP A 51 1.04 -6.96 15.60
N ASP A 52 0.84 -8.24 15.28
CA ASP A 52 1.72 -9.33 15.71
C ASP A 52 3.17 -9.12 15.26
N GLU A 53 3.40 -8.75 13.99
CA GLU A 53 4.76 -8.61 13.47
C GLU A 53 5.45 -7.32 13.97
N MET A 54 4.69 -6.24 14.20
CA MET A 54 5.21 -5.03 14.81
C MET A 54 5.54 -5.20 16.29
N GLU A 55 4.79 -6.04 17.01
CA GLU A 55 5.11 -6.46 18.38
C GLU A 55 6.35 -7.35 18.42
N ARG A 56 6.49 -8.25 17.44
CA ARG A 56 7.60 -9.21 17.34
C ARG A 56 8.94 -8.58 16.98
N ASP A 57 8.97 -7.63 16.05
CA ASP A 57 10.22 -7.05 15.54
C ASP A 57 10.16 -5.51 15.58
N ASN A 58 11.07 -4.92 16.35
CA ASN A 58 11.15 -3.47 16.53
C ASN A 58 11.60 -2.71 15.27
N ARG A 59 12.11 -3.40 14.26
CA ARG A 59 12.50 -2.85 12.96
C ARG A 59 11.34 -2.72 11.97
N VAL A 60 10.20 -3.36 12.25
CA VAL A 60 9.02 -3.32 11.39
C VAL A 60 8.28 -2.02 11.59
N PHE A 61 7.98 -1.25 10.56
CA PHE A 61 7.17 -0.03 10.73
C PHE A 61 6.24 0.16 9.54
N LEU A 62 5.10 0.81 9.77
CA LEU A 62 4.11 1.12 8.74
C LEU A 62 4.30 2.57 8.29
N MET A 63 4.28 2.80 6.98
CA MET A 63 4.26 4.13 6.40
C MET A 63 3.37 4.20 5.16
N GLY A 64 2.69 5.33 4.99
CA GLY A 64 1.81 5.59 3.87
C GLY A 64 0.88 6.76 4.15
N GLU A 65 -0.01 7.06 3.22
CA GLU A 65 -1.00 8.13 3.38
C GLU A 65 -2.09 7.68 4.34
N GLU A 66 -2.39 8.53 5.34
CA GLU A 66 -3.50 8.34 6.30
C GLU A 66 -3.41 7.08 7.18
N VAL A 67 -2.27 6.40 7.22
CA VAL A 67 -2.08 5.15 7.97
C VAL A 67 -2.10 5.36 9.49
N ALA A 68 -1.79 6.57 9.97
CA ALA A 68 -1.57 6.85 11.38
C ALA A 68 -2.77 7.53 12.06
N GLN A 69 -2.86 8.86 12.02
CA GLN A 69 -3.87 9.60 12.80
C GLN A 69 -5.29 9.35 12.32
N TYR A 70 -5.46 9.04 11.04
CA TYR A 70 -6.75 8.75 10.41
C TYR A 70 -7.21 7.29 10.60
N ASP A 71 -6.43 6.48 11.33
CA ASP A 71 -6.67 5.05 11.54
C ASP A 71 -6.70 4.24 10.22
N GLY A 72 -6.07 4.73 9.13
CA GLY A 72 -6.03 4.12 7.80
C GLY A 72 -7.20 4.53 6.90
N ALA A 73 -6.93 4.79 5.61
CA ALA A 73 -7.95 5.15 4.61
C ALA A 73 -9.13 4.15 4.61
N TYR A 74 -8.83 2.85 4.58
CA TYR A 74 -9.80 1.76 4.66
C TYR A 74 -9.91 1.11 6.03
N LYS A 75 -9.37 1.75 7.07
CA LYS A 75 -9.38 1.29 8.47
C LYS A 75 -8.61 -0.02 8.73
N VAL A 76 -7.70 -0.40 7.84
CA VAL A 76 -6.84 -1.59 7.99
C VAL A 76 -5.77 -1.38 9.08
N SER A 77 -5.24 -0.17 9.23
CA SER A 77 -4.22 0.17 10.25
C SER A 77 -4.81 0.73 11.56
N ARG A 78 -6.13 0.61 11.77
CA ARG A 78 -6.83 1.17 12.92
C ARG A 78 -6.16 0.77 14.24
N GLY A 79 -5.92 1.76 15.10
CA GLY A 79 -5.38 1.56 16.45
C GLY A 79 -3.86 1.34 16.51
N LEU A 80 -3.18 1.05 15.40
CA LEU A 80 -1.73 0.79 15.40
C LEU A 80 -0.94 2.03 15.81
N TRP A 81 -1.30 3.22 15.31
CA TRP A 81 -0.64 4.46 15.71
C TRP A 81 -0.80 4.77 17.20
N LYS A 82 -2.00 4.55 17.75
CA LYS A 82 -2.24 4.72 19.20
C LYS A 82 -1.40 3.76 20.03
N LYS A 83 -1.11 2.55 19.52
CA LYS A 83 -0.30 1.51 20.20
C LYS A 83 1.20 1.77 20.08
N TYR A 84 1.70 2.13 18.90
CA TYR A 84 3.15 2.17 18.61
C TYR A 84 3.74 3.58 18.41
N GLY A 85 2.91 4.60 18.23
CA GLY A 85 3.30 6.00 18.10
C GLY A 85 4.01 6.39 16.79
N ASP A 86 4.42 7.66 16.72
CA ASP A 86 4.90 8.33 15.50
C ASP A 86 6.15 7.70 14.86
N LYS A 87 6.94 6.95 15.63
CA LYS A 87 8.16 6.30 15.10
C LYS A 87 7.89 5.04 14.31
N ARG A 88 6.71 4.42 14.49
CA ARG A 88 6.39 3.09 13.98
C ARG A 88 5.20 3.08 13.05
N VAL A 89 4.35 4.12 13.09
CA VAL A 89 3.24 4.33 12.17
C VAL A 89 3.30 5.77 11.67
N ILE A 90 3.68 5.94 10.40
CA ILE A 90 4.13 7.22 9.85
C ILE A 90 3.19 7.66 8.71
N ASP A 91 2.46 8.75 8.93
CA ASP A 91 1.72 9.41 7.85
C ASP A 91 2.69 10.09 6.87
N THR A 92 2.49 9.87 5.57
CA THR A 92 3.30 10.48 4.50
C THR A 92 2.50 11.55 3.74
N PRO A 93 3.18 12.54 3.13
CA PRO A 93 2.58 13.36 2.08
C PRO A 93 2.19 12.51 0.87
N ILE A 94 1.32 13.06 0.01
CA ILE A 94 0.87 12.43 -1.25
C ILE A 94 1.99 12.52 -2.30
N THR A 95 2.99 11.67 -2.13
CA THR A 95 4.22 11.62 -2.94
C THR A 95 4.73 10.18 -3.02
N GLU A 96 3.96 9.32 -3.68
CA GLU A 96 4.13 7.87 -3.76
C GLU A 96 5.56 7.47 -4.12
N MET A 97 6.14 8.14 -5.12
CA MET A 97 7.52 7.93 -5.53
C MET A 97 8.51 8.23 -4.39
N GLY A 98 8.32 9.36 -3.70
CA GLY A 98 9.23 9.85 -2.67
C GLY A 98 9.24 8.93 -1.46
N PHE A 99 8.06 8.64 -0.89
CA PHE A 99 7.99 7.82 0.31
C PHE A 99 8.33 6.34 0.03
N SER A 100 8.09 5.84 -1.20
CA SER A 100 8.59 4.52 -1.63
C SER A 100 10.11 4.45 -1.67
N GLY A 101 10.78 5.47 -2.20
CA GLY A 101 12.25 5.54 -2.19
C GLY A 101 12.82 5.56 -0.77
N VAL A 102 12.19 6.32 0.14
CA VAL A 102 12.58 6.37 1.56
C VAL A 102 12.43 4.98 2.22
N ALA A 103 11.32 4.29 1.98
CA ALA A 103 11.10 2.95 2.53
C ALA A 103 12.15 1.94 2.02
N ILE A 104 12.45 1.96 0.72
CA ILE A 104 13.49 1.07 0.15
C ILE A 104 14.85 1.36 0.77
N GLY A 105 15.22 2.65 0.91
CA GLY A 105 16.46 3.03 1.58
C GLY A 105 16.51 2.56 3.04
N ALA A 106 15.39 2.66 3.77
CA ALA A 106 15.27 2.13 5.13
C ALA A 106 15.42 0.59 5.17
N ALA A 107 14.84 -0.12 4.19
CA ALA A 107 14.96 -1.57 4.08
C ALA A 107 16.41 -2.00 3.83
N MET A 108 17.11 -1.33 2.89
CA MET A 108 18.54 -1.55 2.63
C MET A 108 19.42 -1.26 3.87
N ALA A 109 19.02 -0.31 4.70
CA ALA A 109 19.69 0.00 5.97
C ALA A 109 19.37 -1.00 7.11
N GLY A 110 18.56 -2.03 6.84
CA GLY A 110 18.27 -3.12 7.78
C GLY A 110 16.95 -3.00 8.54
N LEU A 111 16.10 -2.01 8.21
CA LEU A 111 14.72 -1.93 8.71
C LEU A 111 13.77 -2.80 7.90
N ARG A 112 12.51 -2.93 8.33
CA ARG A 112 11.49 -3.77 7.67
C ARG A 112 10.20 -2.98 7.40
N PRO A 113 10.21 -2.05 6.44
CA PRO A 113 9.04 -1.21 6.17
C PRO A 113 7.88 -2.02 5.58
N ILE A 114 6.69 -1.71 6.07
CA ILE A 114 5.41 -2.00 5.45
C ILE A 114 4.93 -0.71 4.81
N LEU A 115 4.94 -0.66 3.50
CA LEU A 115 4.55 0.49 2.70
C LEU A 115 3.12 0.32 2.18
N GLU A 116 2.23 1.21 2.59
CA GLU A 116 0.84 1.22 2.13
C GLU A 116 0.66 2.23 0.98
N PHE A 117 0.21 1.74 -0.17
CA PHE A 117 -0.44 2.58 -1.17
C PHE A 117 -1.93 2.62 -0.89
N MET A 118 -2.53 3.82 -0.89
CA MET A 118 -3.98 3.95 -0.68
C MET A 118 -4.76 3.08 -1.66
N THR A 119 -4.35 3.04 -2.93
CA THR A 119 -4.71 1.97 -3.88
C THR A 119 -3.52 1.64 -4.77
N PHE A 120 -3.46 0.43 -5.31
CA PHE A 120 -2.40 0.07 -6.26
C PHE A 120 -2.44 0.88 -7.57
N ASN A 121 -3.53 1.57 -7.89
CA ASN A 121 -3.55 2.52 -9.02
C ASN A 121 -2.48 3.61 -8.86
N PHE A 122 -2.31 4.10 -7.63
CA PHE A 122 -1.33 5.13 -7.31
C PHE A 122 0.11 4.60 -7.26
N SER A 123 0.27 3.29 -7.08
CA SER A 123 1.58 2.64 -7.18
C SER A 123 2.22 2.82 -8.55
N MET A 124 1.47 3.14 -9.61
CA MET A 124 2.04 3.48 -10.92
C MET A 124 3.02 4.66 -10.86
N GLN A 125 2.80 5.63 -9.96
CA GLN A 125 3.73 6.72 -9.76
C GLN A 125 5.06 6.24 -9.15
N ALA A 126 5.04 5.16 -8.38
CA ALA A 126 6.18 4.61 -7.65
C ALA A 126 6.70 3.28 -8.22
N ILE A 127 6.14 2.77 -9.33
CA ILE A 127 6.47 1.44 -9.85
C ILE A 127 7.94 1.33 -10.24
N ASP A 128 8.56 2.45 -10.60
CA ASP A 128 9.99 2.57 -10.85
C ASP A 128 10.81 2.12 -9.62
N GLN A 129 10.40 2.54 -8.42
CA GLN A 129 11.00 2.12 -7.15
C GLN A 129 10.84 0.62 -6.90
N ALA A 130 9.65 0.08 -7.19
CA ALA A 130 9.33 -1.32 -6.95
C ALA A 130 9.98 -2.30 -7.96
N SER A 131 10.11 -1.92 -9.24
CA SER A 131 10.44 -2.85 -10.35
C SER A 131 11.60 -2.39 -11.25
N LEU A 132 11.60 -1.10 -11.52
CA LEU A 132 12.35 -0.33 -12.51
C LEU A 132 12.40 -0.85 -13.94
N ARG A 133 11.88 0.00 -14.83
CA ARG A 133 12.09 -0.02 -16.29
C ARG A 133 13.58 0.12 -16.59
N CYS A 134 14.23 -1.00 -16.88
CA CYS A 134 15.53 -0.99 -17.53
C CYS A 134 15.47 -1.85 -18.80
N CYS A 135 14.80 -1.32 -19.83
CA CYS A 135 14.94 -1.82 -21.21
C CYS A 135 16.19 -1.25 -21.90
N THR A 136 17.03 -0.45 -21.23
CA THR A 136 18.22 0.15 -21.85
C THR A 136 19.54 -0.56 -21.54
N LEU A 137 19.66 -1.31 -20.44
CA LEU A 137 20.90 -2.08 -20.14
C LEU A 137 20.73 -3.62 -20.24
N SER A 138 19.51 -4.15 -20.05
CA SER A 138 19.26 -5.59 -20.17
C SER A 138 19.22 -6.07 -21.64
N THR A 139 18.78 -5.21 -22.56
CA THR A 139 18.72 -5.49 -24.00
C THR A 139 20.11 -5.73 -24.60
N ILE A 140 21.15 -5.05 -24.11
CA ILE A 140 22.54 -5.26 -24.56
C ILE A 140 23.05 -6.65 -24.15
N ARG A 141 22.61 -7.18 -23.00
CA ARG A 141 23.03 -8.49 -22.48
C ARG A 141 22.24 -9.66 -23.09
N ALA A 142 20.96 -9.45 -23.39
CA ALA A 142 20.12 -10.45 -24.07
C ALA A 142 20.48 -10.62 -25.56
N ILE A 143 20.83 -9.53 -26.26
CA ILE A 143 21.37 -9.60 -27.64
C ILE A 143 22.70 -10.36 -27.67
N HIS A 144 23.51 -10.27 -26.61
CA HIS A 144 24.81 -10.93 -26.51
C HIS A 144 24.73 -12.45 -26.31
N LEU A 145 23.70 -12.95 -25.63
CA LEU A 145 23.53 -14.40 -25.39
C LEU A 145 22.84 -15.12 -26.56
N GLN A 146 22.06 -14.41 -27.39
CA GLN A 146 21.33 -15.03 -28.50
C GLN A 146 22.07 -15.05 -29.86
N THR A 147 23.12 -14.25 -30.06
CA THR A 147 23.71 -14.08 -31.42
C THR A 147 25.09 -14.66 -31.63
N GLY A 148 25.76 -15.18 -30.59
CA GLY A 148 26.88 -16.12 -30.75
C GLY A 148 28.05 -15.72 -31.66
N ARG A 149 28.25 -14.44 -32.02
CA ARG A 149 29.47 -13.88 -32.66
C ARG A 149 29.31 -12.38 -32.95
N THR A 150 30.29 -11.58 -32.55
CA THR A 150 30.96 -10.63 -33.46
C THR A 150 32.36 -10.32 -32.93
N LYS A 151 33.37 -10.54 -33.78
CA LYS A 151 34.69 -9.93 -33.64
C LYS A 151 34.53 -8.44 -33.91
N CYS A 152 34.81 -7.59 -32.93
CA CYS A 152 35.09 -6.18 -33.15
C CYS A 152 36.48 -5.85 -32.59
N ASN A 153 37.40 -5.54 -33.51
CA ASN A 153 38.66 -4.85 -33.32
C ASN A 153 39.61 -5.39 -32.23
N ASN A 154 40.24 -6.54 -32.47
CA ASN A 154 41.56 -6.97 -31.95
C ASN A 154 41.93 -6.67 -30.47
N VAL A 155 40.98 -6.49 -29.58
CA VAL A 155 41.24 -6.31 -28.15
C VAL A 155 40.41 -7.33 -27.37
N THR A 156 41.04 -8.46 -27.06
CA THR A 156 40.60 -9.34 -25.97
C THR A 156 41.00 -8.68 -24.65
N THR A 157 40.07 -7.95 -24.03
CA THR A 157 40.17 -7.56 -22.62
C THR A 157 39.24 -8.44 -21.78
N PRO A 158 39.72 -9.05 -20.69
CA PRO A 158 38.87 -9.79 -19.76
C PRO A 158 37.92 -8.82 -19.02
N VAL A 159 36.64 -9.19 -18.88
CA VAL A 159 35.56 -8.36 -18.31
C VAL A 159 35.57 -8.34 -16.76
N TYR A 160 36.73 -8.58 -16.15
CA TYR A 160 36.95 -8.32 -14.73
C TYR A 160 38.26 -7.56 -14.58
N ALA A 161 38.18 -6.24 -14.70
CA ALA A 161 39.23 -5.39 -14.16
C ALA A 161 39.10 -5.46 -12.63
N GLU A 162 40.08 -6.09 -11.98
CA GLU A 162 40.34 -5.90 -10.56
C GLU A 162 40.47 -4.39 -10.32
N TYR A 163 39.48 -3.78 -9.66
CA TYR A 163 39.64 -2.42 -9.19
C TYR A 163 40.68 -2.42 -8.06
N PRO A 164 41.72 -1.57 -8.11
CA PRO A 164 42.65 -1.46 -7.01
C PRO A 164 41.89 -0.96 -5.77
N ARG A 165 41.87 -1.80 -4.74
CA ARG A 165 41.43 -1.42 -3.39
C ARG A 165 42.38 -0.33 -2.89
N ASN A 166 41.79 0.77 -2.42
CA ASN A 166 42.40 1.98 -1.83
C ASN A 166 42.65 3.13 -2.81
N ILE A 167 41.69 4.07 -2.86
CA ILE A 167 41.97 5.46 -3.23
C ILE A 167 42.18 6.24 -1.93
N PRO A 168 43.34 6.88 -1.70
CA PRO A 168 43.54 7.75 -0.54
C PRO A 168 42.60 8.95 -0.59
N ILE A 169 42.03 9.32 0.56
CA ILE A 169 41.24 10.54 0.78
C ILE A 169 42.18 11.75 0.58
N GLY A 170 42.35 12.18 -0.67
CA GLY A 170 43.27 13.28 -1.00
C GLY A 170 43.19 13.81 -2.43
N LYS A 171 42.35 13.23 -3.32
CA LYS A 171 42.22 13.68 -4.72
C LYS A 171 40.79 13.94 -5.16
N LEU A 172 40.00 14.62 -4.32
CA LEU A 172 38.69 15.17 -4.67
C LEU A 172 38.71 16.71 -4.67
N ASN A 173 39.69 17.34 -5.34
CA ASN A 173 39.82 18.80 -5.37
C ASN A 173 39.85 19.34 -6.80
N ASN A 174 38.84 19.02 -7.61
CA ASN A 174 38.49 19.85 -8.77
C ASN A 174 37.00 19.64 -9.10
N LYS A 175 36.14 20.51 -8.55
CA LYS A 175 34.78 20.70 -9.06
C LYS A 175 34.83 21.79 -10.14
N PRO A 176 34.16 21.62 -11.30
CA PRO A 176 33.99 22.73 -12.23
C PRO A 176 33.15 23.82 -11.56
N GLN A 177 33.70 25.04 -11.51
CA GLN A 177 32.96 26.22 -11.08
C GLN A 177 31.99 26.62 -12.19
N ILE A 178 30.72 26.27 -12.04
CA ILE A 178 29.65 26.89 -12.80
C ILE A 178 29.35 28.21 -12.09
N VAL A 179 29.90 29.29 -12.63
CA VAL A 179 29.65 30.65 -12.15
C VAL A 179 28.34 31.11 -12.78
N ASP A 180 27.24 30.92 -12.06
CA ASP A 180 25.96 31.52 -12.42
C ASP A 180 25.97 33.01 -12.02
N PRO A 181 25.88 33.95 -12.98
CA PRO A 181 25.89 35.38 -12.71
C PRO A 181 24.75 35.82 -11.77
N PHE A 182 23.64 35.08 -11.76
CA PHE A 182 22.48 35.38 -10.93
C PHE A 182 22.73 35.04 -9.45
N ILE A 183 23.42 33.93 -9.18
CA ILE A 183 23.78 33.50 -7.82
C ILE A 183 24.82 34.46 -7.23
N THR A 184 25.76 34.92 -8.05
CA THR A 184 26.82 35.85 -7.61
C THR A 184 26.23 37.22 -7.23
N ASN A 185 25.34 37.77 -8.06
CA ASN A 185 24.64 39.03 -7.74
C ASN A 185 23.74 38.91 -6.49
N CYS A 186 23.07 37.77 -6.28
CA CYS A 186 22.21 37.57 -5.11
C CYS A 186 23.02 37.39 -3.81
N LEU A 187 24.21 36.78 -3.89
CA LEU A 187 25.15 36.69 -2.76
C LEU A 187 25.82 38.03 -2.45
N ASP A 188 26.09 38.85 -3.46
CA ASP A 188 26.58 40.21 -3.28
C ASP A 188 25.51 41.13 -2.67
N GLU A 189 24.24 41.00 -3.08
CA GLU A 189 23.11 41.68 -2.42
C GLU A 189 22.91 41.23 -0.97
N LEU A 190 23.03 39.93 -0.67
CA LEU A 190 22.97 39.41 0.70
C LEU A 190 24.16 39.88 1.54
N ASN A 191 25.35 39.96 0.96
CA ASN A 191 26.55 40.47 1.62
C ASN A 191 26.47 41.99 1.83
N ASP A 192 25.87 42.75 0.92
CA ASP A 192 25.60 44.18 1.11
C ASP A 192 24.53 44.41 2.17
N MET A 193 23.50 43.55 2.24
CA MET A 193 22.52 43.55 3.34
C MET A 193 23.13 43.20 4.70
N LEU A 194 24.20 42.39 4.74
CA LEU A 194 24.95 42.05 5.95
C LEU A 194 26.02 43.11 6.31
N LYS A 195 26.58 43.80 5.30
CA LYS A 195 27.56 44.89 5.45
C LYS A 195 26.93 46.24 5.80
N ASP A 196 25.61 46.35 5.74
CA ASP A 196 24.85 47.50 6.26
C ASP A 196 24.88 47.57 7.81
N GLY A 197 26.09 47.61 8.36
CA GLY A 197 26.45 47.81 9.75
C GLY A 197 26.27 49.25 10.24
N ASN A 198 25.51 50.09 9.53
CA ASN A 198 25.11 51.41 10.02
C ASN A 198 23.85 51.34 10.90
N GLN A 199 23.74 50.31 11.74
CA GLN A 199 22.91 50.44 12.94
C GLN A 199 23.57 51.46 13.86
N LYS A 200 23.01 52.68 13.91
CA LYS A 200 23.21 53.57 15.06
C LYS A 200 22.71 52.85 16.31
N HIS A 201 23.56 52.07 16.96
CA HIS A 201 23.31 51.59 18.30
C HIS A 201 23.26 52.80 19.22
N ALA A 202 22.17 52.93 19.97
CA ALA A 202 22.10 53.92 21.05
C ALA A 202 23.24 53.59 22.04
N PRO A 203 24.02 54.58 22.49
CA PRO A 203 25.15 54.34 23.38
C PRO A 203 24.70 53.56 24.61
N ALA A 204 25.50 52.59 25.03
CA ALA A 204 25.23 51.77 26.21
C ALA A 204 25.29 52.64 27.47
N LEU A 205 24.15 53.20 27.87
CA LEU A 205 24.02 54.02 29.08
C LEU A 205 24.17 53.15 30.35
N ASN A 206 24.97 53.61 31.31
CA ASN A 206 25.12 52.97 32.60
C ASN A 206 23.79 52.99 33.39
N ARG A 207 23.62 52.08 34.36
CA ARG A 207 22.37 51.92 35.11
C ARG A 207 21.92 53.21 35.80
N LYS A 208 22.86 54.04 36.27
CA LYS A 208 22.58 55.37 36.84
C LYS A 208 21.97 56.32 35.80
N ASP A 209 22.58 56.44 34.62
CA ASP A 209 22.12 57.35 33.56
C ASP A 209 20.74 56.96 33.00
N LYS A 210 20.43 55.65 32.95
CA LYS A 210 19.09 55.16 32.59
C LYS A 210 18.01 55.59 33.59
N VAL A 211 18.33 55.57 34.89
CA VAL A 211 17.42 55.99 35.96
C VAL A 211 17.22 57.51 35.94
N GLU A 212 18.28 58.27 35.67
CA GLU A 212 18.24 59.73 35.58
C GLU A 212 17.48 60.22 34.35
N ALA A 213 17.70 59.61 33.19
CA ALA A 213 16.91 59.85 31.98
C ALA A 213 15.42 59.52 32.18
N ALA A 214 15.11 58.42 32.87
CA ALA A 214 13.73 58.08 33.22
C ALA A 214 13.08 59.11 34.14
N ARG A 215 13.79 59.58 35.18
CA ARG A 215 13.33 60.66 36.08
C ARG A 215 13.08 61.95 35.30
N MET A 216 13.99 62.35 34.42
CA MET A 216 13.83 63.54 33.58
C MET A 216 12.63 63.44 32.64
N ILE A 217 12.38 62.27 32.04
CA ILE A 217 11.19 62.02 31.23
C ILE A 217 9.90 62.15 32.05
N VAL A 218 9.88 61.65 33.29
CA VAL A 218 8.71 61.76 34.20
C VAL A 218 8.45 63.22 34.59
N ILE A 219 9.49 63.97 34.95
CA ILE A 219 9.39 65.40 35.31
C ILE A 219 8.88 66.20 34.10
N ARG A 220 9.43 65.98 32.91
CA ARG A 220 9.02 66.66 31.66
C ARG A 220 7.57 66.33 31.28
N ARG A 221 7.10 65.12 31.57
CA ARG A 221 5.70 64.70 31.38
C ARG A 221 4.75 65.35 32.39
N ARG A 222 5.15 65.54 33.65
CA ARG A 222 4.36 66.27 34.67
C ARG A 222 4.21 67.76 34.34
N LYS A 223 5.25 68.39 33.78
CA LYS A 223 5.22 69.82 33.39
C LYS A 223 4.50 70.09 32.05
N MET A 224 4.05 69.06 31.31
CA MET A 224 3.36 69.23 30.03
C MET A 224 1.85 69.47 30.19
N LYS A 225 1.32 70.49 29.52
CA LYS A 225 -0.14 70.70 29.40
C LYS A 225 -0.83 69.45 28.81
N LYS A 226 -1.99 69.08 29.36
CA LYS A 226 -2.74 67.83 29.06
C LYS A 226 -2.89 67.52 27.56
N HIS A 227 -3.17 68.54 26.73
CA HIS A 227 -3.32 68.38 25.27
C HIS A 227 -2.01 68.00 24.56
N LYS A 228 -0.86 68.53 24.96
CA LYS A 228 0.46 68.19 24.40
C LYS A 228 0.85 66.75 24.76
N LEU A 229 0.57 66.31 25.99
CA LEU A 229 0.81 64.93 26.41
C LEU A 229 -0.05 63.93 25.62
N ARG A 230 -1.32 64.27 25.32
CA ARG A 230 -2.22 63.45 24.50
C ARG A 230 -1.72 63.32 23.05
N LYS A 231 -1.21 64.42 22.46
CA LYS A 231 -0.61 64.43 21.12
C LYS A 231 0.67 63.58 21.06
N LEU A 232 1.53 63.67 22.08
CA LEU A 232 2.74 62.86 22.17
C LEU A 232 2.43 61.36 22.32
N ARG A 233 1.47 60.99 23.19
CA ARG A 233 1.04 59.58 23.35
C ARG A 233 0.48 59.01 22.06
N ARG A 234 -0.30 59.78 21.28
CA ARG A 234 -0.78 59.35 19.96
C ARG A 234 0.38 59.12 18.99
N LYS A 235 1.32 60.07 18.88
CA LYS A 235 2.52 59.88 18.04
C LYS A 235 3.33 58.65 18.43
N MET A 236 3.58 58.45 19.73
CA MET A 236 4.28 57.25 20.20
C MET A 236 3.48 55.97 19.90
N LYS A 237 2.15 55.96 20.07
CA LYS A 237 1.34 54.78 19.72
C LYS A 237 1.52 54.36 18.25
N PHE A 238 1.52 55.31 17.32
CA PHE A 238 1.75 55.04 15.90
C PHE A 238 3.17 54.55 15.61
N GLU A 239 4.19 55.19 16.18
CA GLU A 239 5.57 54.75 16.01
C GLU A 239 5.80 53.35 16.59
N TRP A 240 5.23 53.04 17.75
CA TRP A 240 5.36 51.72 18.37
C TRP A 240 4.59 50.64 17.59
N ALA A 241 3.45 50.97 17.00
CA ALA A 241 2.73 50.07 16.10
C ALA A 241 3.56 49.77 14.84
N LYS A 242 4.18 50.81 14.25
CA LYS A 242 5.07 50.68 13.07
C LYS A 242 6.31 49.83 13.39
N VAL A 243 6.91 50.01 14.56
CA VAL A 243 8.05 49.20 15.03
C VAL A 243 7.64 47.75 15.28
N ARG A 244 6.46 47.51 15.86
CA ARG A 244 5.94 46.16 16.10
C ARG A 244 5.68 45.42 14.78
N GLN A 245 5.01 46.07 13.83
CA GLN A 245 4.74 45.50 12.51
C GLN A 245 6.04 45.16 11.74
N ARG A 246 7.06 46.02 11.84
CA ARG A 246 8.39 45.72 11.28
C ARG A 246 9.07 44.54 11.95
N ARG A 247 8.89 44.34 13.26
CA ARG A 247 9.44 43.18 13.97
C ARG A 247 8.72 41.89 13.58
N GLU A 248 7.40 41.93 13.41
CA GLU A 248 6.61 40.79 12.95
C GLU A 248 6.97 40.41 11.52
N MET A 249 7.02 41.38 10.60
CA MET A 249 7.52 41.13 9.23
C MET A 249 8.94 40.56 9.20
N ARG A 250 9.82 40.98 10.11
CA ARG A 250 11.18 40.40 10.20
C ARG A 250 11.16 38.96 10.69
N LYS A 251 10.31 38.62 11.66
CA LYS A 251 10.15 37.24 12.13
C LYS A 251 9.59 36.35 11.02
N GLU A 252 8.62 36.85 10.27
CA GLU A 252 8.00 36.14 9.15
C GLU A 252 8.97 35.96 7.98
N LYS A 253 9.73 36.99 7.61
CA LYS A 253 10.80 36.88 6.62
C LYS A 253 11.93 35.96 7.05
N ALA A 254 12.31 35.97 8.34
CA ALA A 254 13.31 35.05 8.88
C ALA A 254 12.80 33.61 8.83
N PHE A 255 11.53 33.38 9.21
CA PHE A 255 10.89 32.07 9.09
C PHE A 255 10.84 31.60 7.63
N GLN A 256 10.42 32.46 6.69
CA GLN A 256 10.44 32.16 5.25
C GLN A 256 11.85 31.88 4.74
N ALA A 257 12.87 32.62 5.18
CA ALA A 257 14.26 32.38 4.79
C ALA A 257 14.77 31.02 5.31
N THR A 258 14.44 30.65 6.55
CA THR A 258 14.74 29.31 7.08
C THR A 258 14.03 28.24 6.26
N LEU A 259 12.75 28.45 5.92
CA LEU A 259 11.95 27.52 5.13
C LEU A 259 12.52 27.35 3.71
N ILE A 260 12.89 28.45 3.05
CA ILE A 260 13.53 28.45 1.73
C ILE A 260 14.90 27.77 1.80
N THR A 261 15.66 27.96 2.88
CA THR A 261 16.95 27.28 3.07
C THR A 261 16.75 25.77 3.21
N GLN A 262 15.76 25.34 3.99
CA GLN A 262 15.38 23.93 4.11
C GLN A 262 14.88 23.35 2.79
N ILE A 263 14.08 24.11 2.01
CA ILE A 263 13.64 23.72 0.67
C ILE A 263 14.85 23.59 -0.27
N LYS A 264 15.78 24.54 -0.25
CA LYS A 264 17.01 24.48 -1.07
C LYS A 264 17.93 23.34 -0.66
N GLU A 265 18.08 23.06 0.62
CA GLU A 265 18.79 21.86 1.11
C GLU A 265 18.11 20.58 0.63
N ALA A 266 16.77 20.56 0.62
CA ALA A 266 15.98 19.47 0.05
C ALA A 266 16.05 19.40 -1.48
N GLU A 267 16.26 20.50 -2.19
CA GLU A 267 16.47 20.54 -3.66
C GLU A 267 17.88 20.06 -4.05
N VAL A 268 18.89 20.37 -3.22
CA VAL A 268 20.25 19.80 -3.34
C VAL A 268 20.22 18.29 -3.07
N PHE A 269 19.32 17.84 -2.19
CA PHE A 269 18.92 16.44 -2.09
C PHE A 269 18.12 16.03 -3.32
N ASN A 270 18.83 15.73 -4.40
CA ASN A 270 18.21 15.07 -5.52
C ASN A 270 17.90 13.62 -5.11
N ALA A 271 16.70 13.37 -4.57
CA ALA A 271 16.22 12.04 -4.25
C ALA A 271 16.39 11.11 -5.46
N SER A 272 16.18 11.57 -6.69
CA SER A 272 16.39 10.74 -7.90
C SER A 272 17.86 10.32 -8.13
N LYS A 273 18.85 10.98 -7.52
CA LYS A 273 20.28 10.61 -7.59
C LYS A 273 20.74 9.69 -6.45
N PHE A 274 20.11 9.74 -5.28
CA PHE A 274 20.45 8.89 -4.12
C PHE A 274 19.49 7.72 -3.91
N VAL A 275 18.28 7.83 -4.46
CA VAL A 275 17.36 6.72 -4.64
C VAL A 275 17.81 5.97 -5.89
N ILE A 276 18.98 5.33 -5.80
CA ILE A 276 19.43 4.39 -6.81
C ILE A 276 18.61 3.09 -6.63
N ASN A 277 17.51 3.06 -7.37
CA ASN A 277 17.04 1.96 -8.21
C ASN A 277 16.88 0.54 -7.62
N SER A 278 15.59 0.18 -7.48
CA SER A 278 14.99 -1.16 -7.68
C SER A 278 15.01 -2.13 -6.49
N ALA A 279 14.00 -2.08 -5.63
CA ALA A 279 13.81 -3.11 -4.59
C ALA A 279 13.98 -4.54 -5.13
N ALA A 280 13.28 -4.86 -6.23
CA ALA A 280 13.30 -6.20 -6.85
C ALA A 280 14.69 -6.67 -7.30
N LYS A 281 15.49 -5.77 -7.88
CA LYS A 281 16.71 -6.14 -8.61
C LYS A 281 17.98 -5.94 -7.79
N THR A 282 17.93 -5.20 -6.69
CA THR A 282 19.11 -4.88 -5.86
C THR A 282 19.86 -6.13 -5.41
N PHE A 283 19.17 -7.17 -4.92
CA PHE A 283 19.83 -8.38 -4.46
C PHE A 283 20.64 -9.05 -5.57
N TYR A 284 20.08 -9.14 -6.78
CA TYR A 284 20.77 -9.68 -7.94
C TYR A 284 21.93 -8.79 -8.40
N MET A 285 21.71 -7.47 -8.53
CA MET A 285 22.72 -6.52 -9.01
C MET A 285 23.89 -6.36 -8.04
N SER A 286 23.64 -6.53 -6.75
CA SER A 286 24.67 -6.53 -5.70
C SER A 286 25.34 -7.89 -5.50
N ALA A 287 25.07 -8.87 -6.38
CA ALA A 287 25.60 -10.24 -6.27
C ALA A 287 25.34 -10.89 -4.89
N GLY A 288 24.14 -10.67 -4.34
CA GLY A 288 23.70 -11.24 -3.07
C GLY A 288 24.15 -10.47 -1.82
N GLN A 289 24.72 -9.27 -1.97
CA GLN A 289 25.23 -8.51 -0.84
C GLN A 289 24.15 -7.67 -0.13
N ILE A 290 23.14 -7.19 -0.86
CA ILE A 290 22.13 -6.27 -0.32
C ILE A 290 20.73 -6.84 -0.53
N ASN A 291 20.09 -7.24 0.56
CA ASN A 291 18.66 -7.59 0.60
C ASN A 291 17.80 -6.33 0.78
N VAL A 292 16.56 -6.39 0.33
CA VAL A 292 15.59 -5.31 0.46
C VAL A 292 14.30 -5.87 1.08
N PRO A 293 14.26 -6.05 2.42
CA PRO A 293 13.10 -6.61 3.12
C PRO A 293 11.99 -5.56 3.27
N ILE A 294 11.17 -5.40 2.23
CA ILE A 294 10.08 -4.43 2.17
C ILE A 294 8.78 -5.10 1.74
N VAL A 295 7.66 -4.69 2.35
CA VAL A 295 6.32 -5.09 1.93
C VAL A 295 5.61 -3.91 1.29
N PHE A 296 5.13 -4.07 0.06
CA PHE A 296 4.20 -3.15 -0.59
C PHE A 296 2.80 -3.71 -0.45
N ARG A 297 1.86 -2.97 0.14
CA ARG A 297 0.48 -3.43 0.32
C ARG A 297 -0.56 -2.36 0.05
N GLY A 298 -1.80 -2.78 -0.12
CA GLY A 298 -2.94 -1.91 -0.40
C GLY A 298 -4.00 -2.62 -1.25
N PRO A 299 -5.19 -2.01 -1.40
CA PRO A 299 -6.24 -2.57 -2.23
C PRO A 299 -5.89 -2.50 -3.72
N ASN A 300 -6.24 -3.56 -4.45
CA ASN A 300 -5.99 -3.77 -5.86
C ASN A 300 -7.24 -4.29 -6.59
N GLY A 301 -7.40 -3.89 -7.85
CA GLY A 301 -8.52 -4.29 -8.69
C GLY A 301 -9.76 -3.43 -8.51
N ALA A 302 -10.91 -3.95 -8.94
CA ALA A 302 -12.16 -3.21 -8.96
C ALA A 302 -12.76 -3.02 -7.56
N ALA A 303 -13.29 -1.82 -7.33
CA ALA A 303 -14.14 -1.45 -6.20
C ALA A 303 -15.58 -1.22 -6.71
N MET A 304 -16.38 -0.41 -6.01
CA MET A 304 -17.74 -0.05 -6.46
C MET A 304 -17.83 1.45 -6.77
N GLY A 305 -18.18 1.80 -8.00
CA GLY A 305 -18.47 3.17 -8.42
C GLY A 305 -17.26 4.10 -8.50
N VAL A 306 -16.03 3.56 -8.58
CA VAL A 306 -14.79 4.37 -8.58
C VAL A 306 -14.22 4.64 -9.99
N ALA A 307 -14.87 4.10 -11.02
CA ALA A 307 -14.56 4.31 -12.43
C ALA A 307 -13.12 3.92 -12.81
N ALA A 308 -12.67 4.39 -13.98
CA ALA A 308 -11.52 3.86 -14.69
C ALA A 308 -10.17 3.96 -13.95
N GLN A 309 -9.87 5.10 -13.32
CA GLN A 309 -8.54 5.38 -12.74
C GLN A 309 -8.32 4.73 -11.36
N HIS A 310 -9.36 4.12 -10.78
CA HIS A 310 -9.32 3.55 -9.43
C HIS A 310 -9.65 2.05 -9.39
N SER A 311 -9.82 1.41 -10.55
CA SER A 311 -10.31 0.02 -10.65
C SER A 311 -9.32 -0.97 -11.28
N GLN A 312 -8.07 -0.56 -11.51
CA GLN A 312 -7.12 -1.38 -12.24
C GLN A 312 -6.52 -2.49 -11.36
N CYS A 313 -6.38 -3.69 -11.93
CA CYS A 313 -5.67 -4.81 -11.32
C CYS A 313 -4.22 -4.86 -11.82
N PHE A 314 -3.25 -4.85 -10.90
CA PHE A 314 -1.81 -4.87 -11.17
C PHE A 314 -1.15 -6.24 -10.96
N ALA A 315 -1.96 -7.29 -10.79
CA ALA A 315 -1.52 -8.68 -10.62
C ALA A 315 -0.49 -9.10 -11.69
N ALA A 316 -0.85 -8.95 -12.97
CA ALA A 316 0.03 -9.30 -14.08
C ALA A 316 1.31 -8.43 -14.14
N TRP A 317 1.17 -7.12 -13.88
CA TRP A 317 2.28 -6.18 -13.95
C TRP A 317 3.38 -6.50 -12.94
N TYR A 318 3.01 -6.72 -11.67
CA TYR A 318 4.00 -7.03 -10.63
C TYR A 318 4.53 -8.47 -10.74
N SER A 319 3.69 -9.44 -11.12
CA SER A 319 4.12 -10.84 -11.26
C SER A 319 5.09 -11.08 -12.42
N HIS A 320 5.12 -10.17 -13.39
CA HIS A 320 6.08 -10.22 -14.49
C HIS A 320 7.53 -9.93 -14.05
N VAL A 321 7.75 -9.26 -12.91
CA VAL A 321 9.05 -8.69 -12.54
C VAL A 321 9.89 -9.69 -11.72
N PRO A 322 11.06 -10.13 -12.20
CA PRO A 322 11.98 -10.94 -11.40
C PRO A 322 12.53 -10.22 -10.18
N GLY A 323 12.68 -10.97 -9.09
CA GLY A 323 13.11 -10.44 -7.78
C GLY A 323 11.97 -9.97 -6.88
N LEU A 324 10.75 -9.82 -7.42
CA LEU A 324 9.55 -9.65 -6.58
C LEU A 324 8.95 -11.00 -6.20
N LYS A 325 8.29 -11.02 -5.06
CA LYS A 325 7.23 -11.98 -4.71
C LYS A 325 5.90 -11.25 -4.72
N VAL A 326 4.86 -11.87 -5.27
CA VAL A 326 3.55 -11.24 -5.44
C VAL A 326 2.47 -12.18 -4.95
N VAL A 327 1.69 -11.72 -3.98
CA VAL A 327 0.61 -12.48 -3.36
C VAL A 327 -0.70 -11.70 -3.44
N SER A 328 -1.82 -12.41 -3.49
CA SER A 328 -3.16 -11.84 -3.68
C SER A 328 -4.18 -12.62 -2.83
N PRO A 329 -4.39 -12.22 -1.56
CA PRO A 329 -5.23 -12.94 -0.62
C PRO A 329 -6.73 -12.86 -0.95
N TYR A 330 -7.49 -13.90 -0.55
CA TYR A 330 -8.95 -13.95 -0.65
C TYR A 330 -9.65 -13.92 0.72
N ASP A 331 -9.38 -14.89 1.59
CA ASP A 331 -10.06 -15.02 2.89
C ASP A 331 -9.21 -14.51 4.06
N ILE A 332 -9.72 -14.64 5.30
CA ILE A 332 -8.99 -14.21 6.51
C ILE A 332 -7.71 -15.04 6.75
N GLU A 333 -7.69 -16.31 6.33
CA GLU A 333 -6.53 -17.18 6.48
C GLU A 333 -5.40 -16.64 5.59
N ASP A 334 -5.73 -16.36 4.33
CA ASP A 334 -4.83 -15.76 3.36
C ASP A 334 -4.34 -14.38 3.81
N CYS A 335 -5.26 -13.49 4.19
CA CYS A 335 -4.95 -12.13 4.60
C CYS A 335 -3.97 -12.11 5.77
N ARG A 336 -4.21 -12.91 6.81
CA ARG A 336 -3.33 -12.95 7.98
C ARG A 336 -2.01 -13.66 7.67
N GLY A 337 -2.08 -14.87 7.12
CA GLY A 337 -0.90 -15.72 6.93
C GLY A 337 0.07 -15.21 5.86
N LEU A 338 -0.44 -14.71 4.72
CA LEU A 338 0.43 -14.18 3.65
C LEU A 338 1.07 -12.85 4.04
N LEU A 339 0.36 -11.97 4.76
CA LEU A 339 0.94 -10.70 5.20
C LEU A 339 2.06 -10.93 6.23
N LYS A 340 1.86 -11.85 7.19
CA LYS A 340 2.93 -12.23 8.15
C LYS A 340 4.13 -12.82 7.42
N SER A 341 3.90 -13.74 6.47
CA SER A 341 4.99 -14.29 5.65
C SER A 341 5.70 -13.21 4.85
N ALA A 342 4.97 -12.27 4.26
CA ALA A 342 5.54 -11.13 3.53
C ALA A 342 6.44 -10.26 4.43
N ILE A 343 5.98 -9.93 5.63
CA ILE A 343 6.75 -9.11 6.60
C ILE A 343 8.00 -9.85 7.07
N ARG A 344 7.98 -11.19 7.15
CA ARG A 344 9.14 -12.02 7.55
C ARG A 344 10.11 -12.32 6.39
N ASP A 345 9.69 -12.12 5.15
CA ASP A 345 10.50 -12.42 3.97
C ASP A 345 11.68 -11.43 3.79
N PRO A 346 12.90 -11.88 3.44
CA PRO A 346 14.04 -10.99 3.25
C PRO A 346 13.99 -10.18 1.94
N ASP A 347 13.10 -10.52 1.03
CA ASP A 347 12.98 -9.93 -0.31
C ASP A 347 11.75 -9.01 -0.41
N PRO A 348 11.63 -8.20 -1.47
CA PRO A 348 10.46 -7.36 -1.67
C PRO A 348 9.21 -8.18 -1.99
N VAL A 349 8.14 -7.96 -1.23
CA VAL A 349 6.86 -8.65 -1.39
C VAL A 349 5.75 -7.65 -1.68
N VAL A 350 4.97 -7.91 -2.74
CA VAL A 350 3.77 -7.15 -3.10
C VAL A 350 2.54 -7.93 -2.65
N VAL A 351 1.72 -7.33 -1.80
CA VAL A 351 0.48 -7.90 -1.25
C VAL A 351 -0.70 -7.15 -1.87
N LEU A 352 -1.32 -7.76 -2.86
CA LEU A 352 -2.46 -7.22 -3.62
C LEU A 352 -3.78 -7.56 -2.93
N GLU A 353 -4.19 -6.71 -2.00
CA GLU A 353 -5.44 -6.84 -1.24
C GLU A 353 -6.65 -6.44 -2.10
N ASN A 354 -7.86 -6.52 -1.56
CA ASN A 354 -9.06 -6.11 -2.27
C ASN A 354 -10.00 -5.32 -1.36
N GLU A 355 -10.42 -4.15 -1.84
CA GLU A 355 -11.22 -3.19 -1.07
C GLU A 355 -12.57 -3.78 -0.66
N VAL A 356 -13.24 -4.48 -1.57
CA VAL A 356 -14.56 -5.07 -1.31
C VAL A 356 -14.48 -6.21 -0.28
N LEU A 357 -13.37 -6.96 -0.26
CA LEU A 357 -13.17 -8.05 0.71
C LEU A 357 -12.91 -7.56 2.13
N TYR A 358 -12.47 -6.31 2.35
CA TYR A 358 -12.16 -5.80 3.69
C TYR A 358 -13.32 -5.92 4.67
N GLY A 359 -14.56 -5.72 4.20
CA GLY A 359 -15.77 -5.79 5.02
C GLY A 359 -16.40 -7.17 5.12
N VAL A 360 -15.91 -8.18 4.38
CA VAL A 360 -16.51 -9.51 4.31
C VAL A 360 -16.11 -10.33 5.53
N PRO A 361 -17.07 -10.84 6.33
CA PRO A 361 -16.77 -11.69 7.47
C PRO A 361 -16.56 -13.15 7.05
N PHE A 362 -15.54 -13.79 7.60
CA PHE A 362 -15.25 -15.21 7.44
C PHE A 362 -15.21 -15.91 8.81
N PRO A 363 -15.53 -17.22 8.88
CA PRO A 363 -15.42 -17.99 10.12
C PRO A 363 -13.96 -18.17 10.54
N VAL A 364 -13.65 -17.88 11.80
CA VAL A 364 -12.30 -17.99 12.37
C VAL A 364 -12.04 -19.42 12.81
N ASN A 365 -11.01 -20.05 12.23
CA ASN A 365 -10.38 -21.23 12.81
C ASN A 365 -9.37 -20.76 13.88
N PRO A 366 -9.41 -21.28 15.14
CA PRO A 366 -8.48 -20.91 16.19
C PRO A 366 -6.99 -20.98 15.79
N ALA A 367 -6.62 -21.93 14.92
CA ALA A 367 -5.25 -22.07 14.45
C ALA A 367 -4.73 -20.84 13.66
N ILE A 368 -5.63 -20.10 13.01
CA ILE A 368 -5.27 -18.89 12.24
C ILE A 368 -4.85 -17.75 13.18
N MET A 369 -5.39 -17.74 14.41
CA MET A 369 -5.13 -16.68 15.39
C MET A 369 -3.79 -16.83 16.11
N ASP A 370 -3.05 -17.91 15.85
CA ASP A 370 -1.71 -18.11 16.39
C ASP A 370 -0.75 -17.02 15.85
N LYS A 371 0.12 -16.51 16.73
CA LYS A 371 1.14 -15.52 16.38
C LYS A 371 2.20 -16.09 15.42
N ASP A 372 2.35 -17.41 15.37
CA ASP A 372 3.26 -18.10 14.46
C ASP A 372 2.56 -18.70 13.24
N PHE A 373 1.26 -18.43 13.06
CA PHE A 373 0.55 -18.81 11.84
C PHE A 373 1.16 -18.11 10.62
N LEU A 374 1.66 -18.89 9.67
CA LEU A 374 2.26 -18.43 8.42
C LEU A 374 1.75 -19.27 7.25
N ILE A 375 1.59 -18.63 6.09
CA ILE A 375 1.32 -19.33 4.83
C ILE A 375 2.57 -19.25 3.95
N PRO A 376 3.08 -20.37 3.41
CA PRO A 376 4.22 -20.32 2.51
C PRO A 376 3.87 -19.58 1.22
N ILE A 377 4.66 -18.56 0.88
CA ILE A 377 4.58 -17.89 -0.43
C ILE A 377 4.95 -18.92 -1.50
N GLY A 378 4.23 -18.93 -2.62
CA GLY A 378 4.40 -19.90 -3.70
C GLY A 378 3.59 -21.18 -3.56
N LYS A 379 2.62 -21.25 -2.64
CA LYS A 379 1.70 -22.39 -2.51
C LYS A 379 0.23 -21.97 -2.61
N ALA A 380 -0.47 -22.62 -3.54
CA ALA A 380 -1.90 -22.47 -3.74
C ALA A 380 -2.69 -23.32 -2.73
N LYS A 381 -3.99 -23.06 -2.62
CA LYS A 381 -4.92 -23.84 -1.78
C LYS A 381 -6.08 -24.36 -2.61
N VAL A 382 -6.34 -25.65 -2.54
CA VAL A 382 -7.59 -26.24 -3.05
C VAL A 382 -8.70 -25.87 -2.07
N MET A 383 -9.59 -24.99 -2.50
CA MET A 383 -10.72 -24.50 -1.68
C MET A 383 -11.88 -25.49 -1.68
N LYS A 384 -12.08 -26.18 -2.80
CA LYS A 384 -13.12 -27.20 -2.97
C LYS A 384 -12.57 -28.30 -3.87
N PRO A 385 -12.56 -29.57 -3.45
CA PRO A 385 -12.15 -30.67 -4.31
C PRO A 385 -13.20 -30.94 -5.40
N GLY A 386 -12.75 -31.44 -6.55
CA GLY A 386 -13.63 -31.82 -7.65
C GLY A 386 -12.97 -32.78 -8.63
N LYS A 387 -13.73 -33.24 -9.62
CA LYS A 387 -13.33 -34.30 -10.55
C LYS A 387 -13.47 -33.94 -12.02
N HIS A 388 -14.37 -33.02 -12.36
CA HIS A 388 -14.74 -32.79 -13.77
C HIS A 388 -13.97 -31.63 -14.40
N VAL A 389 -13.66 -30.58 -13.63
CA VAL A 389 -12.95 -29.40 -14.14
C VAL A 389 -12.15 -28.73 -13.04
N THR A 390 -10.96 -28.24 -13.37
CA THR A 390 -10.16 -27.37 -12.50
C THR A 390 -10.52 -25.92 -12.79
N VAL A 391 -10.88 -25.14 -11.75
CA VAL A 391 -11.17 -23.72 -11.82
C VAL A 391 -10.21 -22.96 -10.91
N VAL A 392 -9.39 -22.10 -11.50
CA VAL A 392 -8.31 -21.38 -10.81
C VAL A 392 -8.64 -19.90 -10.71
N GLY A 393 -8.56 -19.31 -9.53
CA GLY A 393 -8.74 -17.88 -9.32
C GLY A 393 -7.82 -17.31 -8.23
N HIS A 394 -7.77 -15.99 -8.12
CA HIS A 394 -7.08 -15.27 -7.04
C HIS A 394 -7.91 -14.10 -6.53
N SER A 395 -7.64 -13.67 -5.30
CA SER A 395 -8.41 -12.59 -4.65
C SER A 395 -9.92 -12.83 -4.72
N ARG A 396 -10.71 -11.78 -4.94
CA ARG A 396 -12.17 -11.85 -5.03
C ARG A 396 -12.69 -12.77 -6.15
N ALA A 397 -11.90 -13.05 -7.18
CA ALA A 397 -12.29 -14.01 -8.22
C ALA A 397 -12.49 -15.43 -7.66
N VAL A 398 -11.86 -15.77 -6.53
CA VAL A 398 -12.09 -17.07 -5.83
C VAL A 398 -13.54 -17.19 -5.36
N GLU A 399 -14.15 -16.11 -4.87
CA GLU A 399 -15.57 -16.07 -4.53
C GLU A 399 -16.43 -16.38 -5.76
N THR A 400 -16.14 -15.73 -6.89
CA THR A 400 -16.83 -15.97 -8.16
C THR A 400 -16.69 -17.44 -8.60
N CYS A 401 -15.53 -18.06 -8.40
CA CYS A 401 -15.30 -19.47 -8.68
C CYS A 401 -16.11 -20.39 -7.76
N LEU A 402 -16.15 -20.11 -6.46
CA LEU A 402 -16.91 -20.90 -5.48
C LEU A 402 -18.41 -20.85 -5.75
N LEU A 403 -18.94 -19.65 -6.06
CA LEU A 403 -20.34 -19.47 -6.46
C LEU A 403 -20.64 -20.19 -7.77
N GLY A 404 -19.77 -20.07 -8.78
CA GLY A 404 -19.89 -20.82 -10.03
C GLY A 404 -19.88 -22.34 -9.82
N ALA A 405 -18.99 -22.83 -8.94
CA ALA A 405 -18.90 -24.24 -8.58
C ALA A 405 -20.12 -24.75 -7.79
N ALA A 406 -20.82 -23.89 -7.06
CA ALA A 406 -22.09 -24.22 -6.40
C ALA A 406 -23.22 -24.36 -7.43
N GLU A 407 -23.29 -23.48 -8.42
CA GLU A 407 -24.27 -23.58 -9.53
C GLU A 407 -23.99 -24.78 -10.45
N LEU A 408 -22.73 -25.09 -10.72
CA LEU A 408 -22.32 -26.27 -11.48
C LEU A 408 -22.67 -27.58 -10.77
N ALA A 409 -22.54 -27.63 -9.44
CA ALA A 409 -22.90 -28.82 -8.66
C ALA A 409 -24.39 -29.18 -8.79
N LYS A 410 -25.29 -28.18 -8.94
CA LYS A 410 -26.72 -28.41 -9.21
C LYS A 410 -26.97 -29.12 -10.54
N LYS A 411 -26.00 -29.06 -11.47
CA LYS A 411 -26.02 -29.75 -12.78
C LYS A 411 -25.18 -31.04 -12.76
N GLY A 412 -24.77 -31.53 -11.60
CA GLY A 412 -23.93 -32.72 -11.46
C GLY A 412 -22.44 -32.51 -11.78
N ILE A 413 -22.00 -31.27 -11.98
CA ILE A 413 -20.60 -30.96 -12.34
C ILE A 413 -19.81 -30.59 -11.08
N GLU A 414 -18.94 -31.50 -10.63
CA GLU A 414 -17.97 -31.26 -9.55
C GLU A 414 -16.73 -30.51 -10.05
N ALA A 415 -16.72 -29.19 -9.87
CA ALA A 415 -15.55 -28.33 -10.13
C ALA A 415 -14.59 -28.28 -8.94
N GLU A 416 -13.31 -28.55 -9.19
CA GLU A 416 -12.21 -28.31 -8.25
C GLU A 416 -11.83 -26.83 -8.28
N VAL A 417 -11.93 -26.13 -7.15
CA VAL A 417 -11.64 -24.69 -7.06
C VAL A 417 -10.30 -24.48 -6.37
N ILE A 418 -9.37 -23.82 -7.07
CA ILE A 418 -8.03 -23.50 -6.58
C ILE A 418 -7.92 -21.98 -6.37
N ASN A 419 -7.52 -21.61 -5.16
CA ASN A 419 -7.08 -20.26 -4.82
C ASN A 419 -5.56 -20.18 -4.98
N LEU A 420 -5.08 -19.37 -5.92
CA LEU A 420 -3.67 -19.25 -6.25
C LEU A 420 -2.81 -18.79 -5.07
N ARG A 421 -3.31 -17.86 -4.24
CA ARG A 421 -2.59 -17.13 -3.18
C ARG A 421 -1.36 -16.36 -3.67
N SER A 422 -0.39 -17.05 -4.26
CA SER A 422 0.84 -16.51 -4.82
C SER A 422 0.76 -16.45 -6.34
N LEU A 423 0.99 -15.27 -6.89
CA LEU A 423 1.09 -15.02 -8.33
C LEU A 423 2.54 -15.11 -8.80
N ARG A 424 3.49 -14.79 -7.90
CA ARG A 424 4.92 -14.97 -8.14
C ARG A 424 5.63 -15.34 -6.83
N PRO A 425 6.33 -16.48 -6.76
CA PRO A 425 6.29 -17.58 -7.73
C PRO A 425 4.88 -18.20 -7.80
N LEU A 426 4.50 -18.64 -9.00
CA LEU A 426 3.24 -19.32 -9.26
C LEU A 426 3.35 -20.80 -8.88
N ASP A 427 2.37 -21.35 -8.16
CA ASP A 427 2.33 -22.76 -7.79
C ASP A 427 1.80 -23.63 -8.95
N THR A 428 2.63 -23.83 -9.97
CA THR A 428 2.26 -24.64 -11.14
C THR A 428 2.00 -26.10 -10.78
N GLU A 429 2.70 -26.63 -9.77
CA GLU A 429 2.57 -28.02 -9.31
C GLU A 429 1.13 -28.36 -8.90
N THR A 430 0.53 -27.53 -8.04
CA THR A 430 -0.85 -27.75 -7.58
C THR A 430 -1.86 -27.66 -8.73
N ILE A 431 -1.67 -26.71 -9.65
CA ILE A 431 -2.53 -26.56 -10.83
C ILE A 431 -2.42 -27.80 -11.72
N PHE A 432 -1.20 -28.24 -12.03
CA PHE A 432 -0.95 -29.34 -12.95
C PHE A 432 -1.46 -30.67 -12.39
N ASN A 433 -1.26 -30.93 -11.10
CA ASN A 433 -1.82 -32.11 -10.43
C ASN A 433 -3.35 -32.13 -10.45
N SER A 434 -3.99 -30.97 -10.32
CA SER A 434 -5.45 -30.85 -10.46
C SER A 434 -5.89 -31.11 -11.91
N VAL A 435 -5.21 -30.54 -12.90
CA VAL A 435 -5.53 -30.75 -14.32
C VAL A 435 -5.35 -32.21 -14.74
N LYS A 436 -4.30 -32.88 -14.27
CA LYS A 436 -4.08 -34.33 -14.50
C LYS A 436 -5.24 -35.20 -14.01
N LYS A 437 -5.98 -34.74 -12.99
CA LYS A 437 -7.16 -35.41 -12.45
C LYS A 437 -8.45 -35.01 -13.17
N THR A 438 -8.60 -33.74 -13.55
CA THR A 438 -9.87 -33.23 -14.09
C THR A 438 -9.92 -33.12 -15.62
N HIS A 439 -8.77 -33.22 -16.30
CA HIS A 439 -8.59 -33.10 -17.76
C HIS A 439 -9.05 -31.78 -18.41
N HIS A 440 -9.56 -30.84 -17.61
CA HIS A 440 -10.10 -29.55 -18.05
C HIS A 440 -9.68 -28.42 -17.12
N LEU A 441 -9.44 -27.23 -17.67
CA LEU A 441 -9.00 -26.05 -16.92
C LEU A 441 -9.74 -24.78 -17.36
N VAL A 442 -10.21 -24.02 -16.37
CA VAL A 442 -10.74 -22.66 -16.53
C VAL A 442 -10.03 -21.71 -15.57
N THR A 443 -9.49 -20.60 -16.06
CA THR A 443 -8.89 -19.55 -15.23
C THR A 443 -9.84 -18.39 -15.06
N VAL A 444 -9.93 -17.81 -13.86
CA VAL A 444 -10.83 -16.69 -13.54
C VAL A 444 -10.04 -15.56 -12.87
N GLU A 445 -10.07 -14.37 -13.47
CA GLU A 445 -9.47 -13.16 -12.89
C GLU A 445 -10.35 -11.92 -13.14
N GLN A 446 -10.31 -10.92 -12.25
CA GLN A 446 -11.03 -9.65 -12.46
C GLN A 446 -10.22 -8.65 -13.29
N GLY A 447 -8.94 -8.93 -13.57
CA GLY A 447 -8.09 -8.09 -14.40
C GLY A 447 -8.44 -8.14 -15.89
N TRP A 448 -7.79 -7.27 -16.66
CA TRP A 448 -7.93 -7.25 -18.12
C TRP A 448 -7.43 -8.54 -18.77
N PRO A 449 -7.99 -8.92 -19.93
CA PRO A 449 -7.74 -10.24 -20.53
C PRO A 449 -6.39 -10.32 -21.25
N GLN A 450 -5.88 -9.23 -21.80
CA GLN A 450 -4.62 -9.26 -22.54
C GLN A 450 -3.44 -9.26 -21.57
N ASN A 451 -2.54 -10.24 -21.69
CA ASN A 451 -1.37 -10.40 -20.82
C ASN A 451 -1.71 -10.53 -19.32
N GLY A 452 -2.88 -11.10 -18.99
CA GLY A 452 -3.32 -11.37 -17.62
C GLY A 452 -2.66 -12.58 -16.95
N ILE A 453 -3.05 -12.87 -15.71
CA ILE A 453 -2.55 -14.05 -14.98
C ILE A 453 -2.98 -15.35 -15.67
N GLY A 454 -4.21 -15.38 -16.19
CA GLY A 454 -4.73 -16.51 -16.93
C GLY A 454 -3.92 -16.81 -18.20
N SER A 455 -3.30 -15.81 -18.85
CA SER A 455 -2.45 -16.08 -20.01
C SER A 455 -1.16 -16.81 -19.66
N GLU A 456 -0.51 -16.45 -18.53
CA GLU A 456 0.67 -17.19 -18.05
C GLU A 456 0.30 -18.63 -17.70
N ILE A 457 -0.81 -18.84 -16.98
CA ILE A 457 -1.27 -20.20 -16.65
C ILE A 457 -1.52 -21.03 -17.91
N CYS A 458 -2.22 -20.47 -18.90
CA CYS A 458 -2.44 -21.16 -20.18
C CYS A 458 -1.14 -21.54 -20.88
N ALA A 459 -0.17 -20.61 -20.95
CA ALA A 459 1.12 -20.87 -21.58
C ALA A 459 1.90 -21.96 -20.85
N ARG A 460 1.95 -21.91 -19.51
CA ARG A 460 2.69 -22.88 -18.69
C ARG A 460 2.10 -24.28 -18.74
N VAL A 461 0.77 -24.40 -18.84
CA VAL A 461 0.12 -25.70 -19.04
C VAL A 461 0.44 -26.27 -20.43
N MET A 462 0.49 -25.43 -21.46
CA MET A 462 0.81 -25.83 -22.84
C MET A 462 2.28 -26.30 -22.99
N GLU A 463 3.21 -25.71 -22.23
CA GLU A 463 4.64 -26.04 -22.26
C GLU A 463 5.01 -27.27 -21.44
N ASP A 464 4.11 -27.76 -20.57
CA ASP A 464 4.34 -28.89 -19.67
C ASP A 464 3.69 -30.19 -20.19
N GLU A 465 4.13 -31.34 -19.68
CA GLU A 465 3.51 -32.65 -20.00
C GLU A 465 2.01 -32.70 -19.66
N THR A 466 1.54 -31.85 -18.75
CA THR A 466 0.13 -31.65 -18.42
C THR A 466 -0.71 -31.30 -19.66
N PHE A 467 -0.13 -30.71 -20.71
CA PHE A 467 -0.81 -30.48 -21.98
C PHE A 467 -1.46 -31.75 -22.55
N PHE A 468 -0.76 -32.89 -22.50
CA PHE A 468 -1.27 -34.17 -23.03
C PHE A 468 -2.42 -34.77 -22.21
N GLN A 469 -2.72 -34.17 -21.06
CA GLN A 469 -3.81 -34.58 -20.19
C GLN A 469 -5.07 -33.74 -20.39
N LEU A 470 -5.00 -32.69 -21.22
CA LEU A 470 -6.15 -31.84 -21.51
C LEU A 470 -7.05 -32.45 -22.58
N ASP A 471 -8.33 -32.62 -22.24
CA ASP A 471 -9.39 -33.09 -23.14
C ASP A 471 -10.03 -31.94 -23.95
N ALA A 472 -9.75 -30.70 -23.57
CA ALA A 472 -10.30 -29.48 -24.16
C ALA A 472 -9.33 -28.30 -23.97
N PRO A 473 -9.43 -27.25 -24.81
CA PRO A 473 -8.60 -26.06 -24.63
C PRO A 473 -8.91 -25.36 -23.30
N VAL A 474 -7.87 -24.78 -22.70
CA VAL A 474 -8.01 -23.95 -21.50
C VAL A 474 -8.83 -22.71 -21.82
N TRP A 475 -9.85 -22.42 -21.01
CA TRP A 475 -10.69 -21.23 -21.17
C TRP A 475 -10.41 -20.18 -20.11
N ARG A 476 -10.45 -18.90 -20.50
CA ARG A 476 -10.19 -17.77 -19.60
C ARG A 476 -11.45 -16.94 -19.40
N VAL A 477 -11.75 -16.63 -18.14
CA VAL A 477 -12.81 -15.71 -17.73
C VAL A 477 -12.12 -14.51 -17.07
N CYS A 478 -12.19 -13.36 -17.73
CA CYS A 478 -11.47 -12.15 -17.31
C CYS A 478 -12.44 -10.97 -17.20
N GLY A 479 -11.99 -9.85 -16.63
CA GLY A 479 -12.65 -8.57 -16.82
C GLY A 479 -12.75 -8.21 -18.30
N VAL A 480 -13.74 -7.38 -18.66
CA VAL A 480 -13.90 -6.91 -20.04
C VAL A 480 -12.74 -5.97 -20.39
N ASP A 481 -12.29 -6.01 -21.65
CA ASP A 481 -11.15 -5.24 -22.15
C ASP A 481 -11.49 -3.76 -22.40
N VAL A 482 -11.89 -3.08 -21.32
CA VAL A 482 -12.25 -1.66 -21.31
C VAL A 482 -11.76 -1.00 -20.02
N PRO A 483 -11.49 0.31 -20.02
CA PRO A 483 -11.42 1.07 -18.78
C PRO A 483 -12.74 0.94 -18.00
N MET A 484 -12.66 0.78 -16.68
CA MET A 484 -13.84 0.50 -15.86
C MET A 484 -14.89 1.64 -15.99
N PRO A 485 -16.12 1.35 -16.47
CA PRO A 485 -17.18 2.35 -16.57
C PRO A 485 -17.77 2.67 -15.19
N TYR A 486 -18.29 3.89 -15.02
CA TYR A 486 -18.92 4.32 -13.75
C TYR A 486 -20.37 3.83 -13.60
N ALA A 487 -21.13 3.76 -14.71
CA ALA A 487 -22.54 3.39 -14.65
C ALA A 487 -22.71 1.97 -14.11
N VAL A 488 -23.50 1.81 -13.04
CA VAL A 488 -23.66 0.54 -12.30
C VAL A 488 -23.93 -0.65 -13.20
N THR A 489 -24.79 -0.49 -14.21
CA THR A 489 -25.12 -1.56 -15.17
C THR A 489 -23.91 -2.00 -16.00
N LEU A 490 -23.08 -1.05 -16.43
CA LEU A 490 -21.86 -1.30 -17.19
C LEU A 490 -20.73 -1.82 -16.31
N GLU A 491 -20.54 -1.26 -15.11
CA GLU A 491 -19.54 -1.71 -14.13
C GLU A 491 -19.79 -3.16 -13.75
N THR A 492 -21.05 -3.48 -13.45
CA THR A 492 -21.50 -4.84 -13.15
C THR A 492 -21.29 -5.78 -14.36
N ALA A 493 -21.38 -5.31 -15.59
CA ALA A 493 -21.13 -6.11 -16.79
C ALA A 493 -19.62 -6.26 -17.12
N ALA A 494 -18.78 -5.35 -16.63
CA ALA A 494 -17.34 -5.36 -16.90
C ALA A 494 -16.55 -6.37 -16.04
N ILE A 495 -17.14 -6.88 -14.96
CA ILE A 495 -16.51 -7.79 -14.00
C ILE A 495 -17.10 -9.21 -14.13
N PRO A 496 -16.28 -10.29 -14.05
CA PRO A 496 -16.75 -11.66 -14.09
C PRO A 496 -17.76 -12.01 -12.99
N LYS A 497 -18.81 -12.75 -13.36
CA LYS A 497 -19.81 -13.29 -12.45
C LYS A 497 -19.80 -14.82 -12.46
N ALA A 498 -20.49 -15.41 -11.48
CA ALA A 498 -20.66 -16.85 -11.38
C ALA A 498 -21.27 -17.45 -12.66
N VAL A 499 -22.19 -16.73 -13.32
CA VAL A 499 -22.82 -17.16 -14.58
C VAL A 499 -21.81 -17.30 -15.72
N ASP A 500 -20.79 -16.44 -15.77
CA ASP A 500 -19.75 -16.48 -16.80
C ASP A 500 -18.82 -17.69 -16.60
N VAL A 501 -18.53 -18.02 -15.33
CA VAL A 501 -17.79 -19.25 -14.96
C VAL A 501 -18.58 -20.49 -15.36
N VAL A 502 -19.89 -20.54 -15.05
CA VAL A 502 -20.76 -21.65 -15.45
C VAL A 502 -20.79 -21.80 -16.97
N ALA A 503 -20.91 -20.69 -17.71
CA ALA A 503 -20.91 -20.69 -19.17
C ALA A 503 -19.58 -21.21 -19.74
N ALA A 504 -18.45 -20.74 -19.21
CA ALA A 504 -17.12 -21.18 -19.60
C ALA A 504 -16.91 -22.69 -19.35
N VAL A 505 -17.26 -23.17 -18.15
CA VAL A 505 -17.14 -24.60 -17.81
C VAL A 505 -18.05 -25.45 -18.69
N THR A 506 -19.30 -25.04 -18.90
CA THR A 506 -20.23 -25.77 -19.78
C THR A 506 -19.70 -25.85 -21.22
N LYS A 507 -19.04 -24.78 -21.69
CA LYS A 507 -18.41 -24.76 -23.01
C LYS A 507 -17.21 -25.70 -23.11
N VAL A 508 -16.38 -25.75 -22.07
CA VAL A 508 -15.17 -26.59 -22.02
C VAL A 508 -15.52 -28.08 -21.92
N LEU A 509 -16.54 -28.44 -21.13
CA LEU A 509 -16.98 -29.83 -20.97
C LEU A 509 -17.85 -30.31 -22.15
N GLY A 510 -18.40 -29.39 -22.94
CA GLY A 510 -19.29 -29.70 -24.05
C GLY A 510 -20.58 -30.42 -23.60
N LYS A 511 -21.26 -31.12 -24.52
CA LYS A 511 -22.44 -31.95 -24.20
C LYS A 511 -22.10 -33.25 -23.44
N LYS A 512 -20.87 -33.44 -22.94
CA LYS A 512 -20.41 -34.72 -22.35
C LYS A 512 -21.03 -35.03 -20.98
N ILE A 513 -21.81 -34.12 -20.38
CA ILE A 513 -22.38 -34.29 -19.03
C ILE A 513 -23.91 -34.06 -19.00
N THR A 514 -24.61 -34.52 -20.03
CA THR A 514 -26.08 -34.68 -19.98
C THR A 514 -26.47 -36.12 -20.15
#